data_AF-G5PY42-F1
#
_entry.id   AF-G5PY42-F1
#
_cell.length_a   1.000
_cell.length_b   1.000
_cell.length_c   1.000
_cell.angle_alpha   90.00
_cell.angle_beta   90.00
_cell.angle_gamma   90.00
#
_symmetry.space_group_name_H-M   'P 1'
#
loop_
_entity.id
_entity.type
_entity.pdbx_description
1 polymer ?
#
loop_
_entity_poly.entity_id
_entity_poly.type
_entity_poly.pdbx_seq_one_letter_code
_entity_poly.pdbx_strand_id
1 'polypeptide(L)' 'MLLKEFDLKHYMFHTKPEDLTETERQEITAALWKEMREIYYGRNISAV' A
#
# COMPACT_ATOMS: atom_id res chain seq x y z
N MET A 1 3.41 -8.60 14.32
CA MET A 1 3.42 -7.14 14.16
C MET A 1 4.20 -6.73 12.91
N LEU A 2 3.65 -7.16 11.77
CA LEU A 2 3.70 -6.57 10.44
C LEU A 2 2.32 -6.99 9.92
N LEU A 3 1.52 -6.07 9.37
CA LEU A 3 0.08 -6.26 9.08
C LEU A 3 -0.22 -7.70 8.66
N LYS A 4 -0.81 -8.49 9.58
CA LYS A 4 -1.06 -9.93 9.37
C LYS A 4 -2.00 -10.15 8.18
N GLU A 5 -2.78 -9.12 7.83
CA GLU A 5 -3.75 -9.08 6.75
C GLU A 5 -3.63 -7.72 6.04
N PHE A 6 -2.75 -7.63 5.04
CA PHE A 6 -2.76 -6.53 4.09
C PHE A 6 -3.77 -6.89 2.99
N ASP A 7 -4.96 -6.31 3.04
CA ASP A 7 -5.94 -6.40 1.96
C ASP A 7 -6.13 -5.01 1.34
N LEU A 8 -5.69 -4.89 0.09
CA LEU A 8 -5.81 -3.67 -0.71
C LEU A 8 -7.27 -3.17 -0.78
N LYS A 9 -8.26 -4.06 -0.68
CA LYS A 9 -9.69 -3.71 -0.66
C LYS A 9 -10.05 -2.77 0.48
N HIS A 10 -9.39 -2.88 1.63
CA HIS A 10 -9.67 -2.01 2.79
C HIS A 10 -9.10 -0.60 2.65
N TYR A 11 -8.19 -0.40 1.69
CA TYR A 11 -7.55 0.88 1.42
C TYR A 11 -8.09 1.56 0.17
N MET A 12 -9.06 0.93 -0.51
CA MET A 12 -9.70 1.49 -1.70
C MET A 12 -11.10 2.01 -1.35
N PHE A 13 -11.30 3.31 -1.57
CA PHE A 13 -12.56 3.98 -1.24
C PHE A 13 -13.53 4.07 -2.42
N HIS A 14 -13.03 4.30 -3.64
CA HIS A 14 -13.84 4.58 -4.83
C HIS A 14 -13.54 3.68 -6.04
N THR A 15 -12.60 2.75 -5.89
CA THR A 15 -12.15 1.86 -6.97
C THR A 15 -12.15 0.44 -6.45
N LYS A 16 -12.66 -0.53 -7.22
CA LYS A 16 -12.49 -1.92 -6.82
C LYS A 16 -11.13 -2.40 -7.32
N PRO A 17 -10.42 -3.27 -6.57
CA PRO A 17 -9.19 -3.87 -7.07
C PRO A 17 -9.42 -4.69 -8.35
N GLU A 18 -10.66 -5.09 -8.60
CA GLU A 18 -11.15 -5.73 -9.83
C GLU A 18 -10.98 -4.84 -11.07
N ASP A 19 -11.11 -3.52 -10.92
CA ASP A 19 -11.06 -2.54 -12.01
C ASP A 19 -9.63 -2.10 -12.35
N LEU A 20 -8.65 -2.51 -11.55
CA LEU A 20 -7.25 -2.13 -11.72
C LEU A 20 -6.48 -3.22 -12.46
N THR A 21 -5.53 -2.82 -13.30
CA THR A 21 -4.57 -3.76 -13.87
C THR A 21 -3.68 -4.35 -12.78
N GLU A 22 -3.06 -5.50 -13.06
CA GLU A 22 -2.13 -6.13 -12.12
C GLU A 22 -0.94 -5.21 -11.81
N THR A 23 -0.46 -4.45 -12.79
CA THR A 23 0.60 -3.45 -12.63
C THR A 23 0.19 -2.34 -11.67
N GLU A 24 -0.98 -1.73 -11.87
CA GLU A 24 -1.46 -0.67 -10.98
C GLU A 24 -1.67 -1.18 -9.55
N ARG A 25 -2.19 -2.40 -9.40
CA ARG A 25 -2.32 -3.05 -8.08
C ARG A 25 -0.97 -3.19 -7.38
N GLN A 26 0.06 -3.58 -8.11
CA GLN A 26 1.42 -3.70 -7.55
C GLN A 26 1.99 -2.34 -7.16
N GLU A 27 1.84 -1.31 -8.01
CA GLU A 27 2.32 0.04 -7.72
C GLU A 27 1.63 0.64 -6.49
N ILE A 28 0.30 0.55 -6.41
CA ILE A 28 -0.47 1.04 -5.25
C ILE A 28 -0.10 0.28 -3.98
N THR A 29 0.06 -1.04 -4.08
CA THR A 29 0.49 -1.88 -2.95
C THR A 29 1.88 -1.47 -2.46
N ALA A 30 2.83 -1.25 -3.35
CA ALA A 30 4.18 -0.83 -3.01
C ALA A 30 4.21 0.55 -2.34
N ALA A 31 3.41 1.50 -2.85
CA ALA A 31 3.25 2.83 -2.27
C ALA A 31 2.66 2.75 -0.85
N LEU A 32 1.57 2.01 -0.65
CA LEU A 32 0.96 1.81 0.67
C LEU A 32 1.93 1.17 1.66
N TRP A 33 2.68 0.16 1.24
CA TRP A 33 3.70 -0.48 2.07
C TRP A 33 4.85 0.45 2.46
N LYS A 34 5.19 1.41 1.60
CA LYS A 34 6.18 2.44 1.92
C LYS A 34 5.63 3.38 2.98
N GLU A 35 4.46 3.97 2.74
CA GLU A 35 3.80 4.91 3.65
C GLU A 35 3.56 4.28 5.03
N MET A 36 3.07 3.03 5.09
CA MET A 36 2.85 2.34 6.36
C MET A 36 4.14 2.11 7.14
N ARG A 37 5.26 1.84 6.45
CA ARG A 37 6.58 1.76 7.10
C ARG A 37 7.04 3.13 7.57
N GLU A 38 6.82 4.18 6.80
CA GLU A 38 7.17 5.55 7.18
C GLU A 38 6.40 6.00 8.43
N ILE A 39 5.11 5.69 8.51
CA ILE A 39 4.27 5.91 9.70
C ILE A 39 4.78 5.08 10.88
N TYR A 40 5.07 3.79 10.68
CA TYR A 40 5.55 2.91 11.75
C TYR A 40 6.88 3.36 12.34
N TYR A 41 7.83 3.77 11.50
CA TYR A 41 9.15 4.24 11.94
C TYR A 41 9.20 5.74 12.23
N GLY A 42 8.13 6.49 11.99
CA GLY A 42 8.07 7.94 12.18
C GLY A 42 9.11 8.72 11.37
N ARG A 43 9.60 8.16 10.26
CA ARG A 43 10.65 8.76 9.42
C ARG A 43 10.32 8.59 7.95
N ASN A 44 10.65 9.60 7.16
CA ASN A 44 10.55 9.49 5.71
C ASN A 44 11.65 8.53 5.21
N ILE A 45 11.25 7.50 4.47
CA ILE A 45 12.16 6.53 3.85
C ILE A 45 12.20 6.89 2.36
N SER A 46 12.93 7.95 2.02
CA SER A 46 13.30 8.20 0.63
C SER A 46 14.11 7.01 0.13
N ALA A 47 13.58 6.29 -0.85
CA ALA A 47 14.36 5.33 -1.61
C ALA A 47 15.42 6.14 -2.38
N VAL A 48 16.65 6.11 -1.87
CA VAL A 48 17.84 6.60 -2.59
C VAL A 48 18.19 5.58 -3.66
#